data_AF-A0A7X7TC61-F1
#
_entry.id   AF-A0A7X7TC61-F1
#
_cell.length_a   1.000
_cell.length_b   1.000
_cell.length_c   1.000
_cell.angle_alpha   90.00
_cell.angle_beta   90.00
_cell.angle_gamma   90.00
#
_symmetry.space_group_name_H-M   'P 1'
#
loop_
_entity.id
_entity.type
_entity.pdbx_description
1 polymer ?
#
loop_
_entity_poly.entity_id
_entity_poly.type
_entity_poly.pdbx_seq_one_letter_code
_entity_poly.pdbx_strand_id
1 'polypeptide(L)'
;DANSRFPAFWGPNFDWVPDQDHGGVLMKAAQSMLMQCDGKAIYLLPAWPKQWDADFKLHAPYKTVVQGSVRGGKIKNLQVDPPQRREDVQILETQ
;
A
#
# COMPACT_ATOMS: atom_id res chain seq x y z
N ASP A 1 -12.09 18.00 2.91
CA ASP A 1 -12.44 19.40 2.77
C ASP A 1 -12.22 20.04 4.13
N ALA A 2 -11.56 21.20 4.19
CA ALA A 2 -11.33 21.93 5.44
C ALA A 2 -12.63 22.26 6.20
N ASN A 3 -13.77 22.25 5.51
CA ASN A 3 -15.10 22.45 6.08
C ASN A 3 -15.77 21.16 6.59
N SER A 4 -15.15 19.98 6.37
CA SER A 4 -15.66 18.70 6.89
C SER A 4 -15.20 18.45 8.32
N ARG A 5 -16.10 17.92 9.16
CA ARG A 5 -15.75 17.50 10.53
C ARG A 5 -14.71 16.37 10.56
N PHE A 6 -14.68 15.51 9.55
CA PHE A 6 -13.69 14.46 9.43
C PHE A 6 -12.53 14.93 8.53
N PRO A 7 -11.29 15.00 9.05
CA PRO A 7 -10.17 15.65 8.34
C PRO A 7 -9.69 14.89 7.10
N ALA A 8 -10.02 13.61 6.97
CA ALA A 8 -9.65 12.79 5.82
C ALA A 8 -10.73 12.75 4.72
N PHE A 9 -11.84 13.48 4.87
CA PHE A 9 -12.73 13.72 3.75
C PHE A 9 -12.05 14.62 2.73
N TRP A 10 -12.28 14.36 1.46
CA TRP A 10 -11.81 15.17 0.33
C TRP A 10 -13.00 15.78 -0.40
N GLY A 11 -12.75 16.65 -1.36
CA GLY A 11 -13.78 17.16 -2.26
C GLY A 11 -13.86 18.69 -2.35
N PRO A 12 -14.84 19.17 -3.15
CA PRO A 12 -15.68 18.34 -4.00
C PRO A 12 -14.94 17.85 -5.26
N ASN A 13 -13.81 18.48 -5.62
CA ASN A 13 -13.03 18.16 -6.81
C ASN A 13 -13.94 17.85 -8.04
N PHE A 14 -15.00 18.66 -8.20
CA PHE A 14 -16.08 18.60 -9.21
C PHE A 14 -17.34 17.73 -8.93
N ASP A 15 -17.53 17.15 -7.74
CA ASP A 15 -18.76 16.41 -7.36
C ASP A 15 -19.21 16.64 -5.89
N TRP A 16 -19.27 15.60 -5.04
CA TRP A 16 -19.84 15.61 -3.68
C TRP A 16 -18.75 15.66 -2.58
N VAL A 17 -19.15 15.93 -1.33
CA VAL A 17 -18.27 15.86 -0.15
C VAL A 17 -18.81 14.79 0.83
N PRO A 18 -18.05 13.73 1.15
CA PRO A 18 -16.69 13.48 0.69
C PRO A 18 -16.61 13.00 -0.76
N ASP A 19 -15.59 13.48 -1.47
CA ASP A 19 -15.09 12.87 -2.69
C ASP A 19 -14.43 11.54 -2.35
N GLN A 20 -15.03 10.46 -2.85
CA GLN A 20 -14.57 9.09 -2.60
C GLN A 20 -13.66 8.57 -3.72
N ASP A 21 -13.72 9.16 -4.91
CA ASP A 21 -13.07 8.64 -6.10
C ASP A 21 -11.59 9.00 -6.11
N HIS A 22 -11.26 10.29 -6.02
CA HIS A 22 -9.86 10.73 -6.02
C HIS A 22 -9.11 10.20 -4.82
N GLY A 23 -9.80 10.20 -3.68
CA GLY A 23 -9.33 9.61 -2.45
C GLY A 23 -9.04 8.12 -2.56
N GLY A 24 -10.00 7.36 -3.07
CA GLY A 24 -9.88 5.93 -3.29
C GLY A 24 -8.76 5.61 -4.27
N VAL A 25 -8.64 6.36 -5.36
CA VAL A 25 -7.56 6.22 -6.35
C VAL A 25 -6.20 6.51 -5.72
N LEU A 26 -6.08 7.58 -4.92
CA LEU A 26 -4.84 7.92 -4.22
C LEU A 26 -4.43 6.81 -3.24
N MET A 27 -5.37 6.27 -2.47
CA MET A 27 -5.10 5.17 -1.54
C MET A 27 -4.73 3.87 -2.28
N LYS A 28 -5.38 3.56 -3.41
CA LYS A 28 -5.02 2.42 -4.25
C LYS A 28 -3.63 2.58 -4.86
N ALA A 29 -3.30 3.78 -5.34
CA ALA A 29 -1.99 4.09 -5.91
C ALA A 29 -0.88 3.93 -4.85
N ALA A 30 -1.06 4.52 -3.66
CA ALA A 30 -0.12 4.39 -2.56
C ALA A 30 0.11 2.93 -2.15
N GLN A 31 -0.97 2.13 -2.04
CA GLN A 31 -0.84 0.70 -1.77
C GLN A 31 -0.11 -0.04 -2.92
N SER A 32 -0.41 0.30 -4.18
CA SER A 32 0.21 -0.34 -5.35
C SER A 32 1.67 0.08 -5.56
N MET A 33 2.11 1.23 -5.04
CA MET A 33 3.53 1.58 -4.99
C MET A 33 4.30 0.68 -4.01
N LEU A 34 3.64 0.24 -2.94
CA LEU A 34 4.23 -0.60 -1.90
C LEU A 34 4.14 -2.09 -2.24
N MET A 35 3.01 -2.56 -2.74
CA MET A 35 2.75 -3.97 -3.04
C MET A 35 1.91 -4.14 -4.30
N GLN A 36 2.39 -4.96 -5.24
CA GLN A 36 1.63 -5.42 -6.39
C GLN A 36 1.56 -6.94 -6.38
N CYS A 37 0.49 -7.49 -6.95
CA CYS A 37 0.30 -8.93 -7.07
C CYS A 37 -0.04 -9.27 -8.52
N ASP A 38 0.65 -10.28 -9.07
CA ASP A 38 0.35 -10.86 -10.39
C ASP A 38 0.26 -12.38 -10.26
N GLY A 39 -0.96 -12.91 -10.43
CA GLY A 39 -1.26 -14.29 -10.08
C GLY A 39 -0.84 -14.60 -8.64
N LYS A 40 0.13 -15.50 -8.48
CA LYS A 40 0.72 -15.86 -7.18
C LYS A 40 1.83 -14.92 -6.72
N ALA A 41 2.52 -14.24 -7.63
CA ALA A 41 3.67 -13.41 -7.31
C ALA A 41 3.26 -12.18 -6.50
N ILE A 42 4.07 -11.82 -5.50
CA ILE A 42 3.87 -10.67 -4.62
C ILE A 42 5.13 -9.80 -4.70
N TYR A 43 5.03 -8.64 -5.33
CA TYR A 43 6.13 -7.69 -5.47
C TYR A 43 6.04 -6.61 -4.40
N LEU A 44 7.08 -6.48 -3.57
CA LEU A 44 7.23 -5.41 -2.60
C LEU A 44 8.16 -4.31 -3.12
N LEU A 45 7.80 -3.07 -2.82
CA LEU A 45 8.49 -1.84 -3.20
C LEU A 45 8.64 -1.60 -4.73
N PRO A 46 7.68 -2.00 -5.59
CA PRO A 46 7.83 -1.81 -7.05
C PRO A 46 8.01 -0.36 -7.47
N ALA A 47 7.46 0.59 -6.71
CA ALA A 47 7.57 2.02 -6.99
C ALA A 47 7.68 2.85 -5.70
N TRP A 48 8.26 2.29 -4.64
CA TRP A 48 8.33 2.96 -3.35
C TRP A 48 9.51 3.93 -3.26
N PRO A 49 9.30 5.21 -2.90
CA PRO A 49 10.38 6.18 -2.75
C PRO A 49 11.32 5.82 -1.60
N LYS A 50 12.63 5.87 -1.84
CA LYS A 50 13.66 5.46 -0.89
C LYS A 50 13.64 6.20 0.45
N GLN A 51 13.20 7.45 0.44
CA GLN A 51 13.12 8.33 1.61
C GLN A 51 11.82 8.20 2.40
N TRP A 52 10.86 7.39 1.95
CA TRP A 52 9.59 7.21 2.65
C TRP A 52 9.64 6.03 3.62
N ASP A 53 9.36 6.33 4.88
CA ASP A 53 9.14 5.33 5.92
C ASP A 53 7.65 5.01 6.04
N ALA A 54 7.33 3.73 6.23
CA ALA A 54 5.96 3.28 6.42
C ALA A 54 5.88 2.03 7.28
N ASP A 55 4.78 1.85 7.99
CA ASP A 55 4.35 0.58 8.54
C ASP A 55 3.12 0.12 7.75
N PHE A 56 3.10 -1.14 7.34
CA PHE A 56 2.06 -1.63 6.46
C PHE A 56 1.58 -3.02 6.85
N LYS A 57 0.30 -3.27 6.55
CA LYS A 57 -0.35 -4.58 6.60
C LYS A 57 -1.37 -4.63 5.47
N LEU A 58 -1.06 -5.36 4.41
CA LEU A 58 -1.85 -5.39 3.18
C LEU A 58 -2.30 -6.81 2.83
N HIS A 59 -3.44 -6.90 2.16
CA HIS A 59 -3.95 -8.16 1.64
C HIS A 59 -3.40 -8.45 0.24
N ALA A 60 -2.95 -9.68 0.05
CA ALA A 60 -2.60 -10.26 -1.23
C ALA A 60 -3.59 -11.39 -1.60
N PRO A 61 -3.69 -11.79 -2.88
CA PRO A 61 -4.51 -12.92 -3.32
C PRO A 61 -4.25 -14.21 -2.54
N TYR A 62 -5.18 -15.15 -2.63
CA TYR A 62 -5.15 -16.44 -1.91
C TYR A 62 -5.09 -16.28 -0.38
N LYS A 63 -5.92 -15.38 0.15
CA LYS A 63 -6.10 -15.14 1.60
C LYS A 63 -4.77 -14.87 2.32
N THR A 64 -3.93 -14.04 1.72
CA THR A 64 -2.60 -13.75 2.26
C THR A 64 -2.54 -12.35 2.83
N VAL A 65 -1.84 -12.20 3.94
CA VAL A 65 -1.56 -10.93 4.58
C VAL A 65 -0.05 -10.75 4.61
N VAL A 66 0.41 -9.60 4.11
CA VAL A 66 1.81 -9.20 4.15
C VAL A 66 1.91 -7.99 5.07
N GLN A 67 2.68 -8.14 6.14
CA GLN A 67 2.89 -7.12 7.15
C GLN A 67 4.38 -6.83 7.28
N GLY A 68 4.74 -5.57 7.45
CA GLY A 68 6.13 -5.17 7.67
C GLY A 68 6.28 -3.68 7.80
N SER A 69 7.52 -3.22 7.69
CA SER A 69 7.86 -1.82 7.69
C SER A 69 8.90 -1.48 6.64
N VAL A 70 8.82 -0.27 6.08
CA VAL A 70 9.86 0.32 5.23
C VAL A 70 10.61 1.34 6.08
N ARG A 71 11.94 1.20 6.17
CA ARG A 71 12.82 2.18 6.80
C ARG A 71 14.01 2.45 5.91
N GLY A 72 14.20 3.71 5.50
CA GLY A 72 15.29 4.11 4.61
C GLY A 72 15.34 3.29 3.32
N GLY A 73 14.17 3.02 2.73
CA GLY A 73 14.02 2.29 1.47
C GLY A 73 14.25 0.79 1.56
N LYS A 74 14.27 0.21 2.76
CA LYS A 74 14.43 -1.23 2.98
C LYS A 74 13.28 -1.82 3.80
N ILE A 75 12.84 -3.01 3.41
CA ILE A 75 11.89 -3.79 4.21
C ILE A 75 12.53 -4.24 5.53
N LYS A 76 11.76 -4.14 6.62
CA LYS A 76 12.05 -4.63 7.97
C LYS A 76 10.83 -5.37 8.51
N ASN A 77 11.07 -6.29 9.46
CA ASN A 77 10.03 -7.02 10.20
C ASN A 77 8.96 -7.70 9.31
N LEU A 78 9.36 -8.21 8.14
CA LEU A 78 8.43 -8.82 7.19
C LEU A 78 7.84 -10.13 7.72
N GLN A 79 6.52 -10.15 7.80
CA GLN A 79 5.69 -11.30 8.14
C GLN A 79 4.70 -11.55 7.00
N VAL A 80 4.54 -12.82 6.64
CA VAL A 80 3.59 -13.28 5.63
C VAL A 80 2.74 -14.36 6.26
N ASP A 81 1.43 -14.21 6.18
CA ASP A 81 0.45 -15.17 6.67
C ASP A 81 -0.48 -15.60 5.52
N PRO A 82 -0.52 -16.88 5.13
CA PRO A 82 0.20 -18.00 5.74
C PRO A 82 1.70 -18.02 5.36
N PRO A 83 2.61 -18.53 6.23
CA PRO A 83 4.06 -18.44 6.05
C PRO A 83 4.61 -19.04 4.76
N GLN A 84 3.93 -20.06 4.20
CA GLN A 84 4.33 -20.73 2.96
C GLN A 84 4.34 -19.74 1.78
N ARG A 85 3.44 -18.75 1.78
CA ARG A 85 3.35 -17.73 0.73
C ARG A 85 4.55 -16.78 0.70
N ARG A 86 5.47 -16.87 1.66
CA ARG A 86 6.72 -16.11 1.64
C ARG A 86 7.58 -16.45 0.43
N GLU A 87 7.42 -17.65 -0.14
CA GLU A 87 8.11 -18.06 -1.37
C GLU A 87 7.69 -17.24 -2.60
N ASP A 88 6.49 -16.66 -2.58
CA ASP A 88 5.97 -15.84 -3.67
C ASP A 88 6.42 -14.38 -3.60
N VAL A 89 7.10 -13.97 -2.51
CA VAL A 89 7.46 -12.57 -2.27
C VAL A 89 8.80 -12.22 -2.91
N GLN A 90 8.79 -11.18 -3.75
CA GLN A 90 9.97 -10.56 -4.35
C GLN A 90 10.09 -9.12 -3.87
N ILE A 91 11.24 -8.74 -3.31
CA ILE A 91 11.51 -7.37 -2.88
C ILE A 91 12.31 -6.68 -3.98
N LEU A 92 11.74 -5.62 -4.55
CA LEU A 92 12.36 -4.83 -5.61
C LEU A 92 13.16 -3.66 -5.02
N GLU A 93 13.99 -3.05 -5.86
CA GLU A 93 14.75 -1.86 -5.48
C GLU A 93 13.82 -0.64 -5.37
N THR A 94 14.03 0.16 -4.32
CA THR A 94 13.32 1.43 -4.13
C THR A 94 13.82 2.49 -5.10
N GLN A 95 12.94 3.43 -5.43
CA GLN A 95 13.21 4.51 -6.39
C GLN A 95 13.69 5.78 -5.69
#